data_AF-A0A2N5TWG7-F1
#
_entry.id   AF-A0A2N5TWG7-F1
#
_cell.length_a   1.000
_cell.length_b   1.000
_cell.length_c   1.000
_cell.angle_alpha   90.00
_cell.angle_beta   90.00
_cell.angle_gamma   90.00
#
_symmetry.space_group_name_H-M   'P 1'
#
loop_
_entity.id
_entity.type
_entity.pdbx_description
1 polymer ?
#
loop_
_entity_poly.entity_id
_entity_poly.type
_entity_poly.pdbx_seq_one_letter_code
_entity_poly.pdbx_strand_id
1 'polypeptide(L)'
;MLPLSIRELPISQRIRMPSGVNIFKKIMNKSNDDMKSHIAKTAAFFYQQPAKSLQVNAVLNLVNGRNTFLLAGTGFGKFQIPEIYSMMLPC
;
A
#
# COMPACT_ATOMS: atom_id res chain seq x y z
N MET A 1 5.35 7.16 13.43
CA MET A 1 5.04 8.36 12.62
C MET A 1 5.96 8.36 11.39
N LEU A 2 5.45 8.15 10.16
CA LEU A 2 6.29 8.18 8.96
C LEU A 2 6.81 9.62 8.73
N PRO A 3 8.06 9.81 8.28
CA PRO A 3 8.64 11.14 8.11
C PRO A 3 7.82 11.97 7.11
N LEU A 4 7.63 13.24 7.45
CA LEU A 4 6.81 14.21 6.71
C LEU A 4 7.26 14.40 5.25
N SER A 5 8.49 14.00 4.88
CA SER A 5 9.06 14.23 3.54
C SER A 5 8.39 13.43 2.40
N ILE A 6 7.60 12.38 2.69
CA ILE A 6 6.87 11.64 1.66
C ILE A 6 5.54 12.35 1.29
N ARG A 7 5.05 13.22 2.18
CA ARG A 7 3.73 13.87 2.03
C ARG A 7 3.70 15.06 1.08
N GLU A 8 4.86 15.58 0.67
CA GLU A 8 4.95 16.79 -0.17
C GLU A 8 5.63 16.55 -1.52
N LEU A 9 5.42 15.36 -2.10
CA LEU A 9 5.97 15.09 -3.43
C LEU A 9 5.11 15.80 -4.52
N PRO A 10 5.76 16.47 -5.49
CA PRO A 10 5.08 17.30 -6.47
C PRO A 10 4.09 16.51 -7.33
N ILE A 11 3.01 17.18 -7.77
CA ILE A 11 1.92 16.60 -8.58
C ILE A 11 2.45 15.88 -9.83
N SER A 12 3.57 16.35 -10.40
CA SER A 12 4.25 15.75 -11.55
C SER A 12 4.72 14.30 -11.34
N GLN A 13 4.81 13.84 -10.09
CA GLN A 13 5.18 12.48 -9.74
C GLN A 13 3.97 11.59 -9.45
N ARG A 14 2.74 12.05 -9.64
CA ARG A 14 1.50 11.26 -9.47
C ARG A 14 1.08 10.68 -10.81
N ILE A 15 0.72 9.40 -10.84
CA ILE A 15 0.11 8.73 -11.99
C ILE A 15 -1.35 8.44 -11.64
N ARG A 16 -2.27 8.91 -12.49
CA ARG A 16 -3.69 8.55 -12.39
C ARG A 16 -3.90 7.21 -13.06
N MET A 17 -4.33 6.21 -12.29
CA MET A 17 -4.64 4.88 -12.80
C MET A 17 -6.01 4.84 -13.50
N PRO A 18 -6.28 3.83 -14.35
CA PRO A 18 -7.63 3.60 -14.90
C PRO A 18 -8.71 3.43 -13.82
N SER A 19 -8.31 2.96 -12.62
CA SER A 19 -9.17 2.90 -11.44
C SER A 19 -9.53 4.28 -10.84
N GLY A 20 -8.98 5.37 -11.36
CA GLY A 20 -9.17 6.74 -10.88
C GLY A 20 -8.27 7.14 -9.71
N VAL A 21 -7.48 6.21 -9.16
CA VAL A 21 -6.60 6.45 -8.01
C VAL A 21 -5.26 7.05 -8.46
N ASN A 22 -4.78 8.06 -7.74
CA ASN A 22 -3.46 8.64 -7.93
C ASN A 22 -2.43 7.90 -7.08
N ILE A 23 -1.37 7.37 -7.69
CA ILE A 23 -0.27 6.69 -6.99
C ILE A 23 1.06 7.33 -7.38
N PHE A 24 2.03 7.36 -6.47
CA PHE A 24 3.36 7.89 -6.76
C PHE A 24 4.09 7.06 -7.84
N LYS A 25 4.69 7.73 -8.83
CA LYS A 25 5.51 7.13 -9.88
C LYS A 25 6.70 6.35 -9.33
N LYS A 26 7.29 6.81 -8.21
CA LYS A 26 8.37 6.11 -7.49
C LYS A 26 7.93 4.77 -6.89
N ILE A 27 6.65 4.64 -6.54
CA ILE A 27 6.04 3.41 -6.04
C ILE A 27 5.80 2.46 -7.24
N MET A 28 5.24 2.97 -8.34
CA MET A 28 5.00 2.18 -9.56
C MET A 28 6.27 1.59 -10.20
N ASN A 29 7.41 2.27 -10.10
CA ASN A 29 8.67 1.81 -10.71
C ASN A 29 9.42 0.74 -9.88
N LYS A 30 8.89 0.34 -8.71
CA LYS A 30 9.50 -0.73 -7.90
C LYS A 30 9.08 -2.10 -8.42
N SER A 31 9.95 -3.09 -8.24
CA SER A 31 9.55 -4.49 -8.42
C SER A 31 8.46 -4.86 -7.41
N ASN A 32 7.66 -5.87 -7.74
CA ASN A 32 6.65 -6.38 -6.82
C ASN A 32 7.25 -6.83 -5.48
N ASP A 33 8.48 -7.36 -5.47
CA ASP A 33 9.12 -7.83 -4.24
C ASP A 33 9.62 -6.66 -3.37
N ASP A 34 10.18 -5.62 -3.98
CA ASP A 34 10.52 -4.38 -3.28
C ASP A 34 9.27 -3.71 -2.71
N MET A 35 8.17 -3.76 -3.46
CA MET A 35 6.88 -3.23 -3.01
C MET A 35 6.33 -4.01 -1.82
N LYS A 36 6.32 -5.35 -1.90
CA LYS A 36 5.91 -6.21 -0.78
C LYS A 36 6.75 -5.96 0.47
N SER A 37 8.08 -5.83 0.29
CA SER A 37 9.01 -5.50 1.38
C SER A 37 8.67 -4.14 2.01
N HIS A 38 8.39 -3.13 1.18
CA HIS A 38 7.98 -1.81 1.67
C HIS A 38 6.65 -1.86 2.43
N ILE A 39 5.63 -2.53 1.88
CA ILE A 39 4.32 -2.72 2.53
C ILE A 39 4.49 -3.41 3.89
N ALA A 40 5.25 -4.50 3.94
CA ALA A 40 5.48 -5.27 5.16
C ALA A 40 6.21 -4.43 6.23
N LYS A 41 7.25 -3.66 5.84
CA LYS A 41 7.96 -2.76 6.74
C LYS A 41 7.06 -1.65 7.28
N THR A 42 6.26 -1.03 6.42
CA THR A 42 5.31 0.02 6.80
C THR A 42 4.28 -0.51 7.80
N ALA A 43 3.71 -1.68 7.52
CA ALA A 43 2.75 -2.31 8.43
C ALA A 43 3.39 -2.69 9.77
N ALA A 44 4.57 -3.30 9.75
CA ALA A 44 5.31 -3.65 10.97
C ALA A 44 5.63 -2.43 11.82
N PHE A 45 6.04 -1.32 11.19
CA PHE A 45 6.29 -0.07 11.89
C PHE A 45 5.04 0.53 12.54
N PHE A 46 3.89 0.50 11.85
CA PHE A 46 2.67 1.13 12.35
C PHE A 46 1.95 0.30 13.41
N TYR A 47 1.78 -1.00 13.17
CA TYR A 47 1.03 -1.89 14.08
C TYR A 47 1.93 -2.63 15.08
N GLN A 48 3.25 -2.44 15.02
CA GLN A 48 4.23 -3.16 15.85
C GLN A 48 4.14 -4.68 15.70
N GLN A 49 3.56 -5.15 14.61
CA GLN A 49 3.36 -6.57 14.29
C GLN A 49 3.52 -6.78 12.79
N PRO A 50 4.13 -7.90 12.35
CA PRO A 50 4.29 -8.18 10.93
C PRO A 50 2.93 -8.38 10.26
N ALA A 51 2.74 -7.74 9.11
CA ALA A 51 1.56 -8.01 8.29
C ALA A 51 1.59 -9.44 7.75
N LYS A 52 0.40 -10.05 7.69
CA LYS A 52 0.23 -11.37 7.08
C LYS A 52 0.50 -11.28 5.58
N SER A 53 1.05 -12.35 5.01
CA SER A 53 1.37 -12.42 3.56
C SER A 53 0.19 -12.04 2.67
N LEU A 54 -1.01 -12.49 3.03
CA LEU A 54 -2.23 -12.23 2.28
C LEU A 54 -2.73 -10.77 2.41
N GLN A 55 -2.44 -10.08 3.52
CA GLN A 55 -2.67 -8.64 3.63
C GLN A 55 -1.69 -7.87 2.72
N VAL A 56 -0.41 -8.25 2.73
CA VAL A 56 0.62 -7.64 1.88
C VAL A 56 0.27 -7.79 0.40
N ASN A 57 -0.13 -8.99 -0.02
CA ASN A 57 -0.54 -9.26 -1.40
C ASN A 57 -1.81 -8.50 -1.78
N ALA A 58 -2.78 -8.36 -0.87
CA ALA A 58 -3.98 -7.57 -1.11
C ALA A 58 -3.63 -6.10 -1.36
N VAL A 59 -2.80 -5.50 -0.50
CA VAL A 59 -2.33 -4.12 -0.67
C VAL A 59 -1.55 -3.96 -1.98
N LEU A 60 -0.67 -4.91 -2.33
CA LEU A 60 0.07 -4.87 -3.59
C LEU A 60 -0.87 -4.83 -4.80
N ASN A 61 -1.92 -5.65 -4.81
CA ASN A 61 -2.90 -5.64 -5.89
C ASN A 61 -3.64 -4.30 -5.98
N LEU A 62 -4.02 -3.70 -4.85
CA LEU A 62 -4.64 -2.38 -4.80
C LEU A 62 -3.70 -1.27 -5.28
N VAL A 63 -2.42 -1.32 -4.90
CA VAL A 63 -1.38 -0.39 -5.39
C VAL A 63 -1.15 -0.56 -6.89
N ASN A 64 -1.31 -1.78 -7.41
CA ASN A 64 -1.26 -2.03 -8.85
C ASN A 64 -2.58 -1.74 -9.56
N GLY A 65 -3.55 -1.10 -8.89
CA GLY A 65 -4.83 -0.68 -9.46
C GLY A 65 -5.77 -1.84 -9.81
N ARG A 66 -5.59 -3.01 -9.19
CA ARG A 66 -6.41 -4.20 -9.44
C ARG A 66 -7.55 -4.29 -8.44
N ASN A 67 -8.74 -4.58 -8.94
CA ASN A 67 -9.86 -4.99 -8.10
C ASN A 67 -9.49 -6.27 -7.36
N THR A 68 -9.60 -6.26 -6.03
CA THR A 68 -9.09 -7.33 -5.17
C THR A 68 -10.21 -7.87 -4.30
N PHE A 69 -10.62 -9.11 -4.57
CA PHE A 69 -11.49 -9.87 -3.68
C PHE A 69 -10.64 -10.71 -2.75
N LEU A 70 -10.98 -10.71 -1.46
CA LEU A 70 -10.23 -11.42 -0.44
C LEU A 70 -11.17 -12.31 0.39
N LEU A 71 -10.90 -13.62 0.37
CA LEU A 71 -11.53 -14.56 1.30
C LEU A 71 -10.73 -14.59 2.61
N ALA A 72 -11.34 -14.12 3.69
CA ALA A 72 -10.70 -14.07 5.01
C ALA A 72 -11.73 -14.21 6.14
N GLY A 73 -11.42 -15.06 7.12
CA GLY A 73 -12.25 -15.26 8.32
C GLY A 73 -12.30 -14.05 9.26
N THR A 74 -13.09 -14.16 10.33
CA THR A 74 -13.07 -13.21 11.45
C THR A 74 -11.72 -13.25 12.15
N GLY A 75 -11.24 -12.13 12.69
CA GLY A 75 -9.91 -12.04 13.33
C GLY A 75 -8.71 -12.04 12.36
N PHE A 76 -8.95 -12.10 11.04
CA PHE A 76 -7.86 -12.07 10.06
C PHE A 76 -7.09 -10.73 10.06
N GLY A 77 -7.73 -9.63 10.46
CA GLY A 77 -7.18 -8.27 10.34
C GLY A 77 -7.53 -7.59 9.03
N LYS A 78 -8.76 -7.81 8.51
CA LYS A 78 -9.24 -7.24 7.23
C LYS A 78 -9.14 -5.71 7.20
N PHE A 79 -9.41 -5.05 8.33
CA PHE A 79 -9.34 -3.59 8.49
C PHE A 79 -7.93 -3.02 8.24
N GLN A 80 -6.87 -3.79 8.49
CA GLN A 80 -5.49 -3.32 8.27
C GLN A 80 -5.18 -3.13 6.77
N ILE A 81 -5.88 -3.83 5.87
CA ILE A 81 -5.61 -3.77 4.42
C ILE A 81 -5.88 -2.37 3.85
N PRO A 82 -7.09 -1.78 3.98
CA PRO A 82 -7.33 -0.43 3.48
C PRO A 82 -6.49 0.64 4.21
N GLU A 83 -6.19 0.44 5.50
CA GLU A 83 -5.33 1.36 6.25
C GLU A 83 -3.90 1.38 5.71
N ILE A 84 -3.28 0.21 5.52
CA ILE A 84 -1.95 0.11 4.92
C ILE A 84 -1.98 0.65 3.48
N TYR A 85 -3.03 0.36 2.71
CA TYR A 85 -3.18 0.89 1.36
C TYR A 85 -3.19 2.42 1.33
N SER A 86 -3.92 3.06 2.25
CA SER A 86 -3.94 4.52 2.35
C SER A 86 -2.55 5.12 2.62
N MET A 87 -1.65 4.38 3.29
CA MET A 87 -0.27 4.84 3.53
C MET A 87 0.61 4.78 2.26
N MET A 88 0.16 4.09 1.22
CA MET A 88 0.85 4.00 -0.08
C MET A 88 0.44 5.11 -1.05
N LEU A 89 -0.61 5.87 -0.71
CA LEU A 89 -1.14 6.91 -1.58
C LEU A 89 -0.46 8.27 -1.34
N PRO A 90 -0.30 9.08 -2.40
CA PRO A 90 0.00 10.50 -2.27
C PRO A 90 -1.09 11.25 -1.51
N CYS A 91 -0.71 11.93 -0.42
CA CYS A 91 -1.43 13.10 0.07
C CYS A 91 -1.18 14.25 -0.92
#